data_AF-A0A099XQM0-F1
#
_entry.id   AF-A0A099XQM0-F1
#
_cell.length_a   1.000
_cell.length_b   1.000
_cell.length_c   1.000
_cell.angle_alpha   90.00
_cell.angle_beta   90.00
_cell.angle_gamma   90.00
#
_symmetry.space_group_name_H-M   'P 1'
#
loop_
_entity.id
_entity.type
_entity.pdbx_description
1 polymer ?
#
loop_
_entity_poly.entity_id
_entity_poly.type
_entity_poly.pdbx_seq_one_letter_code
_entity_poly.pdbx_strand_id
1 'polypeptide(L)'
;MNFSLYIAKRYLFSKTSNNAINIITIIASFGVIVGSLALFIILSGFSGLRTFSYSLLDVSDPDIKITSSKGKTFLYTEDIHHSLESNTSIKVISKIIEERVFLEYNDKNEIAYVKGVEENYTSITHVDSVVSVGNWLDKDLTNTAVVGNGISRKLSLGILNFGEPLSIMVPKPGIGFINPNNAFYKLNVQIVGLYSGTEEFENKFVFVSLKEAQDLLKFKENQFTGIELKLVDNSDADLFAEQLQEQLGNQFKVQTKEQLNEAMYKVLNTENFIIYLIFTLIVIVALFNVIGAILMMIIDKKSNLKTLLNLGATIQEIKKIFVLQGFLLTILGMFIGLVLGILLVIIQKQFGLFMITQNLPYPVEFRFSNLFIVIATITILGFIASKIASSRISNEFIEK
;
A
#
# COMPACT_ATOMS: atom_id res chain seq x y z
N MET A 1 -26.75 -36.21 -19.48
CA MET A 1 -27.19 -35.23 -18.45
C MET A 1 -26.71 -35.73 -17.09
N ASN A 2 -25.96 -34.94 -16.31
CA ASN A 2 -25.37 -35.43 -15.04
C ASN A 2 -26.47 -35.53 -13.97
N PHE A 3 -26.91 -36.75 -13.67
CA PHE A 3 -28.02 -37.07 -12.75
C PHE A 3 -27.91 -36.31 -11.42
N SER A 4 -26.73 -36.34 -10.79
CA SER A 4 -26.52 -35.70 -9.48
C SER A 4 -26.68 -34.17 -9.54
N LEU A 5 -26.24 -33.53 -10.63
CA LEU A 5 -26.34 -32.08 -10.81
C LEU A 5 -27.79 -31.63 -11.06
N TYR A 6 -28.55 -32.43 -11.84
CA TYR A 6 -29.97 -32.16 -12.08
C TYR A 6 -30.77 -32.15 -10.78
N ILE A 7 -30.56 -33.16 -9.92
CA ILE A 7 -31.24 -33.24 -8.63
C ILE A 7 -30.75 -32.14 -7.67
N ALA A 8 -29.45 -31.86 -7.62
CA ALA A 8 -28.87 -30.82 -6.76
C ALA A 8 -29.47 -29.43 -7.06
N LYS A 9 -29.59 -29.05 -8.34
CA LYS A 9 -30.22 -27.79 -8.75
C LYS A 9 -31.68 -27.73 -8.31
N ARG A 10 -32.43 -28.83 -8.46
CA ARG A 10 -33.83 -28.90 -8.05
C ARG A 10 -33.98 -28.74 -6.54
N TYR A 11 -33.14 -29.41 -5.74
CA TYR A 11 -33.20 -29.32 -4.28
C TYR A 11 -32.81 -27.95 -3.75
N LEU A 12 -31.93 -27.21 -4.44
CA LEU A 12 -31.55 -25.85 -4.06
C LEU A 12 -32.73 -24.87 -4.15
N PHE A 13 -33.57 -24.98 -5.17
CA PHE A 13 -34.69 -24.06 -5.41
C PHE A 13 -36.04 -24.58 -4.89
N SER A 14 -36.16 -25.87 -4.56
CA SER A 14 -37.40 -26.42 -4.03
C SER A 14 -37.59 -26.00 -2.57
N LYS A 15 -38.65 -25.23 -2.30
CA LYS A 15 -39.05 -24.94 -0.92
C LYS A 15 -39.46 -26.22 -0.20
N THR A 16 -38.95 -26.44 1.00
CA THR A 16 -39.44 -27.52 1.86
C THR A 16 -40.75 -27.08 2.52
N SER A 17 -41.62 -28.03 2.88
CA SER A 17 -42.84 -27.75 3.65
C SER A 17 -42.51 -27.29 5.08
N ASN A 18 -41.31 -27.60 5.58
CA ASN A 18 -40.84 -27.20 6.89
C ASN A 18 -40.17 -25.81 6.83
N ASN A 19 -40.89 -24.79 7.29
CA ASN A 19 -40.43 -23.40 7.25
C ASN A 19 -39.11 -23.18 8.02
N ALA A 20 -38.84 -23.95 9.08
CA ALA A 20 -37.59 -23.84 9.84
C ALA A 20 -36.35 -24.13 8.99
N ILE A 21 -36.44 -25.09 8.07
CA ILE A 21 -35.32 -25.49 7.21
C ILE A 21 -35.04 -24.44 6.14
N ASN A 22 -36.11 -23.83 5.59
CA ASN A 22 -35.99 -22.72 4.66
C ASN A 22 -35.30 -21.52 5.34
N ILE A 23 -35.66 -21.20 6.58
CA ILE A 23 -35.03 -20.12 7.37
C ILE A 23 -33.54 -20.40 7.59
N ILE A 24 -33.16 -21.60 8.04
CA ILE A 24 -31.75 -21.98 8.25
C ILE A 24 -30.95 -21.84 6.95
N THR A 25 -31.53 -22.26 5.82
CA THR A 25 -30.87 -22.16 4.50
C THR A 25 -30.68 -20.69 4.07
N ILE A 26 -31.66 -19.82 4.33
CA ILE A 26 -31.54 -18.38 4.08
C ILE A 26 -30.44 -17.77 4.94
N ILE A 27 -30.39 -18.09 6.24
CA ILE A 27 -29.36 -17.58 7.15
C ILE A 27 -27.97 -18.04 6.70
N ALA A 28 -27.82 -19.30 6.32
CA ALA A 28 -26.57 -19.83 5.80
C ALA A 28 -26.14 -19.14 4.49
N SER A 29 -27.08 -18.93 3.56
CA SER A 29 -26.83 -18.21 2.30
C SER A 29 -26.40 -16.76 2.59
N PHE A 30 -27.11 -16.07 3.47
CA PHE A 30 -26.78 -14.70 3.88
C PHE A 30 -25.39 -14.61 4.52
N GLY A 31 -25.00 -15.60 5.33
CA GLY A 31 -23.64 -15.69 5.87
C GLY A 31 -22.56 -15.75 4.79
N VAL A 32 -22.78 -16.51 3.72
CA VAL A 32 -21.85 -16.57 2.57
C VAL A 32 -21.84 -15.25 1.78
N ILE A 33 -23.01 -14.63 1.58
CA ILE A 33 -23.14 -13.33 0.91
C ILE A 33 -22.32 -12.28 1.66
N VAL A 34 -22.56 -12.12 2.97
CA VAL A 34 -21.86 -11.15 3.81
C VAL A 34 -20.37 -11.46 3.90
N GLY A 35 -20.00 -12.74 4.04
CA GLY A 35 -18.59 -13.16 4.07
C GLY A 35 -17.84 -12.81 2.79
N SER A 36 -18.43 -13.08 1.62
CA SER A 36 -17.83 -12.75 0.32
C SER A 36 -17.75 -11.24 0.08
N LEU A 37 -18.80 -10.51 0.43
CA LEU A 37 -18.85 -9.05 0.37
C LEU A 37 -17.76 -8.43 1.25
N ALA A 38 -17.68 -8.83 2.51
CA ALA A 38 -16.74 -8.26 3.48
C ALA A 38 -15.30 -8.54 3.08
N LEU A 39 -14.99 -9.79 2.70
CA LEU A 39 -13.65 -10.16 2.25
C LEU A 39 -13.23 -9.35 1.01
N PHE A 40 -14.13 -9.14 0.05
CA PHE A 40 -13.83 -8.38 -1.15
C PHE A 40 -13.61 -6.88 -0.87
N ILE A 41 -14.50 -6.25 -0.08
CA ILE A 41 -14.39 -4.83 0.28
C ILE A 41 -13.07 -4.56 0.97
N ILE A 42 -12.66 -5.45 1.89
CA ILE A 42 -11.48 -5.22 2.71
C ILE A 42 -10.20 -5.40 1.91
N LEU A 43 -10.11 -6.43 1.08
CA LEU A 43 -8.99 -6.56 0.16
C LEU A 43 -8.86 -5.33 -0.78
N SER A 44 -10.00 -4.80 -1.23
CA SER A 44 -10.04 -3.61 -2.09
C SER A 44 -9.65 -2.33 -1.36
N GLY A 45 -10.10 -2.16 -0.11
CA GLY A 45 -9.72 -1.02 0.75
C GLY A 45 -8.24 -1.03 1.08
N PHE A 46 -7.69 -2.19 1.45
CA PHE A 46 -6.27 -2.34 1.72
C PHE A 46 -5.39 -2.13 0.48
N SER A 47 -5.84 -2.63 -0.67
CA SER A 47 -5.15 -2.34 -1.94
C SER A 47 -5.13 -0.84 -2.23
N GLY A 48 -6.28 -0.16 -2.04
CA GLY A 48 -6.37 1.29 -2.20
C GLY A 48 -5.47 2.06 -1.24
N LEU A 49 -5.46 1.69 0.04
CA LEU A 49 -4.56 2.27 1.03
C LEU A 49 -3.09 2.07 0.64
N ARG A 50 -2.70 0.87 0.21
CA ARG A 50 -1.33 0.60 -0.22
C ARG A 50 -0.92 1.50 -1.39
N THR A 51 -1.75 1.59 -2.42
CA THR A 51 -1.48 2.43 -3.60
C THR A 51 -1.42 3.91 -3.23
N PHE A 52 -2.34 4.36 -2.37
CA PHE A 52 -2.32 5.72 -1.83
C PHE A 52 -1.03 6.00 -1.05
N SER A 53 -0.63 5.10 -0.14
CA SER A 53 0.61 5.23 0.62
C SER A 53 1.85 5.27 -0.27
N TYR A 54 1.88 4.49 -1.36
CA TYR A 54 2.98 4.56 -2.33
C TYR A 54 3.00 5.87 -3.11
N SER A 55 1.84 6.39 -3.52
CA SER A 55 1.77 7.69 -4.19
C SER A 55 2.29 8.85 -3.34
N LEU A 56 2.18 8.75 -2.01
CA LEU A 56 2.76 9.73 -1.10
C LEU A 56 4.30 9.68 -1.09
N LEU A 57 4.90 8.51 -1.30
CA LEU A 57 6.36 8.36 -1.41
C LEU A 57 6.88 8.83 -2.76
N ASP A 58 6.08 8.78 -3.83
CA ASP A 58 6.49 9.25 -5.17
C ASP A 58 6.80 10.75 -5.21
N VAL A 59 6.26 11.50 -4.25
CA VAL A 59 6.48 12.94 -4.10
C VAL A 59 7.72 13.24 -3.25
N SER A 60 8.07 12.37 -2.30
CA SER A 60 9.17 12.60 -1.35
C SER A 60 10.49 11.95 -1.74
N ASP A 61 10.42 10.78 -2.38
CA ASP A 61 11.56 9.90 -2.58
C ASP A 61 11.75 9.57 -4.07
N PRO A 62 13.02 9.52 -4.54
CA PRO A 62 13.34 9.12 -5.88
C PRO A 62 13.16 7.61 -6.08
N ASP A 63 13.20 7.15 -7.33
CA ASP A 63 13.10 5.72 -7.63
C ASP A 63 14.36 4.99 -7.15
N ILE A 64 15.53 5.61 -7.34
CA ILE A 64 16.83 5.14 -6.85
C ILE A 64 17.58 6.29 -6.17
N LYS A 65 18.23 5.99 -5.06
CA LYS A 65 19.14 6.90 -4.36
C LYS A 65 20.49 6.23 -4.16
N ILE A 66 21.54 6.91 -4.59
CA ILE A 66 22.94 6.49 -4.42
C ILE A 66 23.53 7.35 -3.31
N THR A 67 24.12 6.71 -2.30
CA THR A 67 24.81 7.37 -1.18
C THR A 67 26.18 6.74 -0.95
N SER A 68 27.07 7.42 -0.22
CA SER A 68 28.35 6.82 0.15
C SER A 68 28.17 5.73 1.20
N SER A 69 28.84 4.58 1.01
CA SER A 69 28.94 3.54 2.05
C SER A 69 29.95 3.90 3.14
N LYS A 70 30.89 4.80 2.85
CA LYS A 70 31.95 5.24 3.79
C LYS A 70 31.90 6.76 3.96
N GLY A 71 31.44 7.21 5.12
CA GLY A 71 31.27 8.64 5.42
C GLY A 71 29.98 9.22 4.83
N LYS A 72 29.83 10.56 4.93
CA LYS A 72 28.60 11.26 4.51
C LYS A 72 28.62 11.81 3.08
N THR A 73 29.80 11.91 2.47
CA THR A 73 29.99 12.57 1.17
C THR A 73 30.93 11.77 0.28
N PHE A 74 30.86 12.03 -1.02
CA PHE A 74 31.81 11.54 -2.01
C PHE A 74 32.07 12.62 -3.07
N LEU A 75 33.12 12.42 -3.85
CA LEU A 75 33.40 13.26 -5.02
C LEU A 75 32.74 12.63 -6.25
N TYR A 76 32.00 13.44 -7.00
CA TYR A 76 31.47 13.07 -8.30
C TYR A 76 32.61 13.12 -9.32
N THR A 77 32.94 11.95 -9.85
CA THR A 77 33.99 11.77 -10.86
C THR A 77 33.37 11.54 -12.24
N GLU A 78 34.16 11.79 -13.28
CA GLU A 78 33.76 11.50 -14.66
C GLU A 78 33.37 10.04 -14.87
N ASP A 79 33.99 9.10 -14.15
CA ASP A 79 33.62 7.68 -14.22
C ASP A 79 32.19 7.42 -13.74
N ILE A 80 31.77 8.08 -12.65
CA ILE A 80 30.40 7.99 -12.13
C ILE A 80 29.44 8.66 -13.12
N HIS A 81 29.83 9.82 -13.65
CA HIS A 81 29.05 10.55 -14.64
C HIS A 81 28.77 9.70 -15.88
N HIS A 82 29.81 9.14 -16.48
CA HIS A 82 29.69 8.29 -17.68
C HIS A 82 28.90 7.01 -17.40
N SER A 83 29.07 6.39 -16.22
CA SER A 83 28.33 5.19 -15.84
C SER A 83 26.82 5.44 -15.73
N LEU A 84 26.42 6.63 -15.28
CA LEU A 84 25.01 7.01 -15.16
C LEU A 84 24.43 7.48 -16.49
N GLU A 85 25.11 8.38 -17.22
CA GLU A 85 24.58 8.94 -18.47
C GLU A 85 24.46 7.90 -19.60
N SER A 86 25.34 6.90 -19.62
CA SER A 86 25.29 5.84 -20.64
C SER A 86 24.11 4.87 -20.47
N ASN A 87 23.40 4.94 -19.33
CA ASN A 87 22.35 3.99 -19.02
C ASN A 87 20.98 4.48 -19.51
N THR A 88 20.46 3.84 -20.56
CA THR A 88 19.16 4.15 -21.17
C THR A 88 17.95 3.94 -20.26
N SER A 89 18.12 3.24 -19.13
CA SER A 89 17.04 3.03 -18.13
C SER A 89 16.83 4.25 -17.24
N ILE A 90 17.76 5.22 -17.22
CA ILE A 90 17.66 6.42 -16.41
C ILE A 90 17.00 7.54 -17.22
N LYS A 91 15.93 8.11 -16.67
CA LYS A 91 15.20 9.22 -17.28
C LYS A 91 15.80 10.57 -16.88
N VAL A 92 16.10 10.75 -15.60
CA VAL A 92 16.67 11.99 -15.04
C VAL A 92 17.63 11.66 -13.90
N ILE A 93 18.70 12.45 -13.79
CA ILE A 93 19.71 12.37 -12.73
C ILE A 93 19.76 13.71 -12.01
N SER A 94 19.76 13.73 -10.68
CA SER A 94 19.98 14.95 -9.89
C SER A 94 20.96 14.68 -8.75
N LYS A 95 21.99 15.52 -8.59
CA LYS A 95 22.86 15.44 -7.40
C LYS A 95 22.26 16.23 -6.26
N ILE A 96 22.44 15.71 -5.05
CA ILE A 96 21.85 16.30 -3.85
C ILE A 96 22.88 16.45 -2.73
N ILE A 97 22.58 17.39 -1.85
CA ILE A 97 23.25 17.54 -0.56
C ILE A 97 22.21 17.46 0.53
N GLU A 98 22.38 16.51 1.44
CA GLU A 98 21.49 16.26 2.56
C GLU A 98 22.33 16.20 3.85
N GLU A 99 22.08 17.14 4.76
CA GLU A 99 22.76 17.17 6.06
C GLU A 99 21.79 17.61 7.15
N ARG A 100 22.01 17.10 8.36
CA ARG A 100 21.19 17.44 9.51
C ARG A 100 21.56 18.82 10.03
N VAL A 101 20.57 19.68 10.21
CA VAL A 101 20.73 21.10 10.56
C VAL A 101 19.89 21.49 11.76
N PHE A 102 20.34 22.54 12.44
CA PHE A 102 19.51 23.29 13.39
C PHE A 102 18.89 24.47 12.66
N LEU A 103 17.58 24.59 12.74
CA LEU A 103 16.81 25.70 12.23
C LEU A 103 16.49 26.64 13.38
N GLU A 104 16.72 27.93 13.18
CA GLU A 104 16.43 28.98 14.14
C GLU A 104 15.61 30.10 13.49
N TYR A 105 14.49 30.46 14.12
CA TYR A 105 13.63 31.56 13.68
C TYR A 105 12.92 32.19 14.88
N ASN A 106 13.11 33.49 15.12
CA ASN A 106 12.48 34.24 16.23
C ASN A 106 12.59 33.49 17.57
N ASP A 107 13.81 33.12 17.97
CA ASP A 107 14.14 32.37 19.20
C ASP A 107 13.54 30.95 19.30
N LYS A 108 12.88 30.46 18.24
CA LYS A 108 12.42 29.07 18.14
C LYS A 108 13.43 28.24 17.38
N ASN A 109 13.65 27.03 17.88
CA ASN A 109 14.62 26.10 17.32
C ASN A 109 13.94 24.78 16.94
N GLU A 110 14.31 24.22 15.80
CA GLU A 110 13.87 22.89 15.36
C GLU A 110 15.02 22.17 14.65
N ILE A 111 15.06 20.85 14.72
CA ILE A 111 16.05 20.05 13.99
C ILE A 111 15.41 19.49 12.73
N ALA A 112 16.06 19.68 11.59
CA ALA A 112 15.62 19.18 10.30
C ALA A 112 16.82 18.74 9.45
N TYR A 113 16.58 18.46 8.18
CA TYR A 113 17.60 18.26 7.16
C TYR A 113 17.55 19.41 6.16
N VAL A 114 18.70 19.99 5.85
CA VAL A 114 18.82 20.83 4.65
C VAL A 114 18.96 19.90 3.46
N LYS A 115 18.18 20.13 2.41
CA LYS A 115 18.25 19.38 1.15
C LYS A 115 18.56 20.35 0.01
N GLY A 116 19.83 20.41 -0.37
CA GLY A 116 20.30 21.14 -1.55
C GLY A 116 20.02 20.35 -2.81
N VAL A 117 19.32 20.96 -3.77
CA VAL A 117 18.83 20.29 -4.98
C VAL A 117 19.20 21.04 -6.26
N GLU A 118 19.39 20.31 -7.37
CA GLU A 118 19.53 20.89 -8.70
C GLU A 118 18.18 21.38 -9.25
N GLU A 119 18.21 22.23 -10.28
CA GLU A 119 17.01 22.78 -10.93
C GLU A 119 16.08 21.69 -11.49
N ASN A 120 16.65 20.58 -11.95
CA ASN A 120 15.91 19.47 -12.53
C ASN A 120 15.29 18.53 -11.48
N TYR A 121 15.40 18.84 -10.19
CA TYR A 121 14.96 17.97 -9.10
C TYR A 121 13.46 17.66 -9.15
N THR A 122 12.63 18.61 -9.59
CA THR A 122 11.18 18.44 -9.75
C THR A 122 10.81 17.39 -10.81
N SER A 123 11.75 17.04 -11.70
CA SER A 123 11.58 15.95 -12.65
C SER A 123 11.94 14.57 -12.06
N ILE A 124 12.62 14.55 -10.91
CA ILE A 124 12.90 13.33 -10.13
C ILE A 124 11.72 13.02 -9.20
N THR A 125 11.35 14.02 -8.40
CA THR A 125 10.22 13.96 -7.47
C THR A 125 9.26 15.09 -7.80
N HIS A 126 7.95 14.82 -7.84
CA HIS A 126 6.94 15.83 -8.16
C HIS A 126 6.66 16.75 -6.95
N VAL A 127 7.72 17.20 -6.26
CA VAL A 127 7.64 17.96 -5.00
C VAL A 127 7.01 19.34 -5.20
N ASP A 128 7.13 19.91 -6.39
CA ASP A 128 6.47 21.14 -6.81
C ASP A 128 4.94 21.03 -6.81
N SER A 129 4.40 19.85 -7.14
CA SER A 129 2.96 19.59 -7.14
C SER A 129 2.32 19.65 -5.74
N VAL A 130 3.12 19.52 -4.68
CA VAL A 130 2.65 19.56 -3.29
C VAL A 130 3.05 20.83 -2.54
N VAL A 131 3.58 21.83 -3.25
CA VAL A 131 3.72 23.19 -2.71
C VAL A 131 2.32 23.75 -2.51
N SER A 132 1.90 23.83 -1.25
CA SER A 132 0.56 24.26 -0.86
C SER A 132 0.42 25.78 -0.86
N VAL A 133 1.52 26.50 -0.61
CA VAL A 133 1.56 27.96 -0.52
C VAL A 133 2.89 28.48 -1.07
N GLY A 134 2.85 29.53 -1.91
CA GLY A 134 4.06 30.13 -2.49
C GLY A 134 4.56 29.41 -3.75
N ASN A 135 5.85 29.50 -4.03
CA ASN A 135 6.48 28.91 -5.21
C ASN A 135 7.58 27.91 -4.83
N TRP A 136 7.91 27.01 -5.77
CA TRP A 136 9.14 26.21 -5.66
C TRP A 136 10.40 27.09 -5.81
N LEU A 137 11.57 26.51 -5.54
CA LEU A 137 12.87 27.18 -5.67
C LEU A 137 13.07 27.70 -7.11
N ASP A 138 13.52 28.95 -7.20
CA ASP A 138 13.92 29.60 -8.44
C ASP A 138 15.44 29.71 -8.48
N LYS A 139 16.05 29.39 -9.63
CA LYS A 139 17.49 29.45 -9.84
C LYS A 139 18.06 30.86 -9.81
N ASP A 140 17.25 31.85 -10.18
CA ASP A 140 17.69 33.24 -10.29
C ASP A 140 17.65 33.94 -8.92
N LEU A 141 17.00 33.31 -7.93
CA LEU A 141 16.89 33.80 -6.57
C LEU A 141 17.86 33.09 -5.65
N THR A 142 18.68 33.87 -4.94
CA THR A 142 19.58 33.36 -3.91
C THR A 142 19.03 33.66 -2.52
N ASN A 143 19.53 32.92 -1.52
CA ASN A 143 19.09 32.94 -0.14
C ASN A 143 17.59 32.65 0.01
N THR A 144 17.08 31.66 -0.73
CA THR A 144 15.67 31.25 -0.66
C THR A 144 15.54 29.80 -0.25
N ALA A 145 14.44 29.48 0.43
CA ALA A 145 14.14 28.13 0.84
C ALA A 145 12.66 27.80 0.74
N VAL A 146 12.39 26.50 0.55
CA VAL A 146 11.05 25.92 0.59
C VAL A 146 11.01 24.93 1.76
N VAL A 147 10.06 25.11 2.68
CA VAL A 147 10.02 24.35 3.94
C VAL A 147 8.74 23.53 4.04
N GLY A 148 8.82 22.40 4.75
CA GLY A 148 7.63 21.62 5.03
C GLY A 148 6.67 22.36 5.96
N ASN A 149 5.38 22.19 5.74
CA ASN A 149 4.33 22.83 6.55
C ASN A 149 4.44 22.43 8.04
N GLY A 150 4.93 21.23 8.34
CA GLY A 150 5.24 20.77 9.71
C GLY A 150 6.31 21.62 10.39
N ILE A 151 7.44 21.86 9.70
CA ILE A 151 8.52 22.75 10.17
C ILE A 151 7.98 24.18 10.34
N SER A 152 7.22 24.66 9.37
CA SER A 152 6.63 26.01 9.43
C SER A 152 5.73 26.20 10.65
N ARG A 153 4.85 25.22 10.97
CA ARG A 153 4.00 25.28 12.16
C ARG A 153 4.82 25.33 13.46
N LYS A 154 5.84 24.49 13.59
CA LYS A 154 6.69 24.42 14.80
C LYS A 154 7.47 25.70 15.05
N LEU A 155 8.03 26.29 14.00
CA LEU A 155 8.78 27.55 14.08
C LEU A 155 7.87 28.79 13.97
N SER A 156 6.58 28.60 13.67
CA SER A 156 5.64 29.67 13.32
C SER A 156 6.16 30.57 12.18
N LEU A 157 6.77 29.93 11.19
CA LEU A 157 7.24 30.57 9.96
C LEU A 157 6.08 30.81 9.01
N GLY A 158 6.04 31.99 8.40
CA GLY A 158 5.18 32.28 7.25
C GLY A 158 6.00 32.46 5.98
N ILE A 159 5.34 32.36 4.82
CA ILE A 159 5.94 32.80 3.54
C ILE A 159 5.98 34.33 3.47
N LEU A 160 6.89 34.87 2.66
CA LEU A 160 6.98 36.31 2.36
C LEU A 160 7.13 37.20 3.61
N ASN A 161 7.64 36.64 4.70
CA ASN A 161 8.00 37.40 5.89
C ASN A 161 9.45 37.89 5.74
N PHE A 162 9.61 39.10 5.22
CA PHE A 162 10.92 39.71 4.98
C PHE A 162 11.55 40.35 6.24
N GLY A 163 10.92 40.20 7.41
CA GLY A 163 11.42 40.79 8.66
C GLY A 163 12.66 40.09 9.18
N GLU A 164 12.56 38.77 9.39
CA GLU A 164 13.63 37.92 9.93
C GLU A 164 13.84 36.72 8.99
N PRO A 165 15.08 36.35 8.63
CA PRO A 165 15.34 35.15 7.85
C PRO A 165 15.26 33.89 8.71
N LEU A 166 15.02 32.74 8.07
CA LEU A 166 15.30 31.45 8.68
C LEU A 166 16.82 31.22 8.70
N SER A 167 17.38 31.01 9.88
CA SER A 167 18.80 30.67 10.06
C SER A 167 18.96 29.15 10.05
N ILE A 168 19.66 28.63 9.04
CA ILE A 168 20.04 27.22 8.92
C ILE A 168 21.48 27.07 9.42
N MET A 169 21.68 26.24 10.45
CA MET A 169 22.94 26.12 11.16
C MET A 169 23.47 24.69 11.17
N VAL A 170 24.76 24.54 10.85
CA VAL A 170 25.48 23.26 10.87
C VAL A 170 26.70 23.36 11.78
N PRO A 171 26.91 22.42 12.73
CA PRO A 171 28.11 22.40 13.56
C PRO A 171 29.38 22.31 12.70
N LYS A 172 30.38 23.14 13.00
CA LYS A 172 31.65 23.09 12.27
C LYS A 172 32.39 21.78 12.57
N PRO A 173 32.90 21.08 11.55
CA PRO A 173 33.72 19.91 11.77
C PRO A 173 35.05 20.29 12.42
N GLY A 174 35.47 19.55 13.44
CA GLY A 174 36.73 19.79 14.13
C GLY A 174 36.92 18.89 15.35
N ILE A 175 38.18 18.80 15.82
CA ILE A 175 38.56 18.12 17.06
C ILE A 175 39.09 19.16 18.06
N GLY A 176 38.63 19.11 19.31
CA GLY A 176 39.08 20.02 20.39
C GLY A 176 38.00 20.96 20.93
N PHE A 177 38.42 22.02 21.63
CA PHE A 177 37.50 22.98 22.26
C PHE A 177 36.71 23.77 21.21
N ILE A 178 35.38 23.59 21.23
CA ILE A 178 34.45 24.34 20.39
C ILE A 178 34.30 25.75 20.99
N ASN A 179 34.60 26.79 20.21
CA ASN A 179 34.27 28.16 20.60
C ASN A 179 32.75 28.35 20.50
N PRO A 180 32.01 28.53 21.62
CA PRO A 180 30.56 28.60 21.60
C PRO A 180 30.03 29.75 20.74
N ASN A 181 30.80 30.84 20.60
CA ASN A 181 30.41 32.01 19.83
C ASN A 181 30.55 31.82 18.30
N ASN A 182 31.23 30.76 17.85
CA ASN A 182 31.46 30.53 16.41
C ASN A 182 31.43 29.02 16.06
N ALA A 183 30.57 28.28 16.76
CA ALA A 183 30.47 26.82 16.66
C ALA A 183 29.78 26.32 15.39
N PHE A 184 29.07 27.20 14.67
CA PHE A 184 28.22 26.83 13.54
C PHE A 184 28.61 27.58 12.26
N TYR A 185 28.50 26.91 11.10
CA TYR A 185 28.26 27.58 9.83
C TYR A 185 26.77 27.95 9.77
N LYS A 186 26.47 29.13 9.22
CA LYS A 186 25.11 29.66 9.14
C LYS A 186 24.78 30.04 7.70
N LEU A 187 23.54 29.79 7.29
CA LEU A 187 22.95 30.25 6.05
C LEU A 187 21.59 30.85 6.38
N ASN A 188 21.39 32.12 6.03
CA ASN A 188 20.14 32.84 6.28
C ASN A 188 19.32 32.84 4.98
N VAL A 189 18.10 32.32 5.04
CA VAL A 189 17.22 32.17 3.87
C VAL A 189 15.85 32.78 4.11
N GLN A 190 15.23 33.23 3.02
CA GLN A 190 13.84 33.69 2.98
C GLN A 190 12.93 32.56 2.50
N ILE A 191 11.80 32.38 3.17
CA ILE A 191 10.86 31.30 2.83
C ILE A 191 9.95 31.75 1.68
N VAL A 192 10.09 31.08 0.53
CA VAL A 192 9.32 31.39 -0.69
C VAL A 192 8.18 30.41 -0.95
N GLY A 193 8.20 29.26 -0.29
CA GLY A 193 7.16 28.24 -0.43
C GLY A 193 7.05 27.32 0.78
N LEU A 194 5.84 26.77 0.95
CA LEU A 194 5.52 25.71 1.90
C LEU A 194 5.01 24.50 1.14
N TYR A 195 5.58 23.33 1.42
CA TYR A 195 5.07 22.07 0.87
C TYR A 195 4.35 21.24 1.91
N SER A 196 3.43 20.41 1.44
CA SER A 196 2.66 19.48 2.25
C SER A 196 2.85 18.03 1.81
N GLY A 197 2.55 17.08 2.69
CA GLY A 197 2.78 15.66 2.44
C GLY A 197 2.60 14.79 3.68
N THR A 198 3.30 13.66 3.73
CA THR A 198 3.31 12.81 4.94
C THR A 198 3.86 13.60 6.12
N GLU A 199 3.44 13.23 7.34
CA GLU A 199 3.95 13.87 8.54
C GLU A 199 5.48 13.78 8.63
N GLU A 200 6.07 12.64 8.28
CA GLU A 200 7.52 12.52 8.21
C GLU A 200 8.12 13.50 7.20
N PHE A 201 7.57 13.56 5.98
CA PHE A 201 8.10 14.42 4.92
C PHE A 201 7.98 15.92 5.22
N GLU A 202 6.83 16.37 5.73
CA GLU A 202 6.59 17.78 6.11
C GLU A 202 7.45 18.26 7.29
N ASN A 203 8.01 17.33 8.07
CA ASN A 203 8.86 17.64 9.22
C ASN A 203 10.36 17.41 8.96
N LYS A 204 10.73 16.91 7.77
CA LYS A 204 12.10 16.42 7.51
C LYS A 204 12.98 17.42 6.78
N PHE A 205 12.50 18.04 5.71
CA PHE A 205 13.38 18.80 4.80
C PHE A 205 13.12 20.31 4.77
N VAL A 206 14.21 21.06 4.64
CA VAL A 206 14.26 22.44 4.17
C VAL A 206 15.03 22.42 2.85
N PHE A 207 14.32 22.67 1.75
CA PHE A 207 14.91 22.70 0.42
C PHE A 207 15.57 24.04 0.14
N VAL A 208 16.78 24.00 -0.38
CA VAL A 208 17.58 25.15 -0.83
C VAL A 208 18.24 24.80 -2.17
N SER A 209 18.82 25.78 -2.86
CA SER A 209 19.61 25.47 -4.05
C SER A 209 20.84 24.63 -3.68
N LEU A 210 21.28 23.78 -4.61
CA LEU A 210 22.48 22.96 -4.42
C LEU A 210 23.70 23.80 -4.01
N LYS A 211 23.86 24.98 -4.62
CA LYS A 211 24.98 25.89 -4.36
C LYS A 211 24.99 26.44 -2.94
N GLU A 212 23.84 26.84 -2.41
CA GLU A 212 23.73 27.32 -1.03
C GLU A 212 24.06 26.22 -0.01
N ALA A 213 23.63 24.98 -0.29
CA ALA A 213 23.98 23.85 0.56
C ALA A 213 25.49 23.55 0.53
N GLN A 214 26.15 23.66 -0.64
CA GLN A 214 27.61 23.57 -0.76
C GLN A 214 28.31 24.67 0.05
N ASP A 215 27.84 25.91 -0.07
CA ASP A 215 28.41 27.07 0.63
C ASP A 215 28.24 26.98 2.15
N LEU A 216 27.10 26.47 2.62
CA LEU A 216 26.81 26.22 4.04
C LEU A 216 27.75 25.15 4.61
N LEU A 217 27.93 24.04 3.90
CA LEU A 217 28.75 22.91 4.36
C LEU A 217 30.24 23.04 4.04
N LYS A 218 30.63 24.07 3.28
CA LYS A 218 32.00 24.26 2.75
C LYS A 218 32.47 23.06 1.92
N PHE A 219 31.55 22.50 1.12
CA PHE A 219 31.86 21.42 0.18
C PHE A 219 32.51 21.97 -1.08
N LYS A 220 33.27 21.11 -1.76
CA LYS A 220 33.78 21.41 -3.11
C LYS A 220 32.64 21.32 -4.12
N GLU A 221 32.80 21.95 -5.28
CA GLU A 221 31.78 21.97 -6.34
C GLU A 221 31.36 20.56 -6.79
N ASN A 222 32.27 19.59 -6.79
CA ASN A 222 32.00 18.20 -7.15
C ASN A 222 31.76 17.28 -5.95
N GLN A 223 31.50 17.82 -4.75
CA GLN A 223 31.27 17.03 -3.54
C GLN A 223 29.78 17.02 -3.17
N PHE A 224 29.22 15.82 -3.07
CA PHE A 224 27.79 15.60 -2.81
C PHE A 224 27.58 14.52 -1.74
N THR A 225 26.37 14.48 -1.17
CA THR A 225 25.99 13.43 -0.22
C THR A 225 25.25 12.28 -0.90
N GLY A 226 24.61 12.56 -2.04
CA GLY A 226 23.88 11.55 -2.80
C GLY A 226 23.59 11.97 -4.24
N ILE A 227 23.15 10.97 -5.01
CA ILE A 227 22.58 11.15 -6.35
C ILE A 227 21.20 10.50 -6.31
N GLU A 228 20.19 11.22 -6.77
CA GLU A 228 18.81 10.75 -6.89
C GLU A 228 18.46 10.58 -8.37
N LEU A 229 17.79 9.48 -8.71
CA LEU A 229 17.50 9.09 -10.08
C LEU A 229 15.99 8.84 -10.26
N LYS A 230 15.50 9.22 -11.44
CA LYS A 230 14.20 8.79 -11.97
C LYS A 230 14.44 7.76 -13.05
N LEU A 231 13.77 6.61 -12.97
CA LEU A 231 13.88 5.59 -13.99
C LEU A 231 12.82 5.83 -15.10
N VAL A 232 13.05 5.23 -16.26
CA VAL A 232 12.05 5.19 -17.34
C VAL A 232 10.86 4.34 -16.89
N ASP A 233 9.65 4.74 -17.30
CA ASP A 233 8.43 4.03 -16.94
C ASP A 233 8.54 2.55 -17.32
N ASN A 234 8.15 1.65 -16.41
CA ASN A 234 8.19 0.19 -16.55
C ASN A 234 9.57 -0.50 -16.40
N SER A 235 10.60 0.20 -15.92
CA SER A 235 11.85 -0.43 -15.48
C SER A 235 11.69 -1.15 -14.14
N ASP A 236 12.32 -2.32 -13.99
CA ASP A 236 12.43 -2.99 -12.69
C ASP A 236 13.51 -2.29 -11.84
N ALA A 237 13.07 -1.57 -10.81
CA ALA A 237 13.95 -0.77 -9.96
C ALA A 237 14.90 -1.62 -9.12
N ASP A 238 14.47 -2.81 -8.69
CA ASP A 238 15.31 -3.70 -7.85
C ASP A 238 16.42 -4.31 -8.71
N LEU A 239 16.08 -4.84 -9.89
CA LEU A 239 17.08 -5.36 -10.83
C LEU A 239 18.06 -4.26 -11.28
N PHE A 240 17.56 -3.06 -11.53
CA PHE A 240 18.40 -1.92 -11.88
C PHE A 240 19.35 -1.54 -10.73
N ALA A 241 18.83 -1.49 -9.49
CA ALA A 241 19.64 -1.16 -8.31
C ALA A 241 20.76 -2.19 -8.09
N GLU A 242 20.47 -3.49 -8.26
CA GLU A 242 21.46 -4.56 -8.15
C GLU A 242 22.57 -4.42 -9.20
N GLN A 243 22.19 -4.24 -10.47
CA GLN A 243 23.16 -4.05 -11.57
C GLN A 243 24.02 -2.81 -11.36
N LEU A 244 23.41 -1.70 -10.95
CA LEU A 244 24.13 -0.46 -10.68
C LEU A 244 25.03 -0.59 -9.44
N GLN A 245 24.61 -1.32 -8.42
CA GLN A 245 25.40 -1.62 -7.22
C GLN A 245 26.65 -2.44 -7.56
N GLU A 246 26.54 -3.40 -8.47
CA GLU A 246 27.69 -4.17 -8.98
C GLU A 246 28.68 -3.28 -9.75
N GLN A 247 28.18 -2.37 -10.59
CA GLN A 247 29.01 -1.44 -11.36
C GLN A 247 29.73 -0.42 -10.49
N LEU A 248 29.03 0.20 -9.52
CA LEU A 248 29.59 1.23 -8.65
C LEU A 248 30.47 0.66 -7.52
N GLY A 249 30.28 -0.63 -7.21
CA GLY A 249 31.01 -1.36 -6.17
C GLY A 249 30.64 -0.95 -4.74
N ASN A 250 31.32 -1.56 -3.76
CA ASN A 250 30.97 -1.46 -2.33
C ASN A 250 31.22 -0.08 -1.68
N GLN A 251 31.78 0.86 -2.43
CA GLN A 251 32.01 2.24 -1.97
C GLN A 251 30.71 3.06 -1.95
N PHE A 252 29.71 2.65 -2.73
CA PHE A 252 28.39 3.26 -2.77
C PHE A 252 27.33 2.30 -2.27
N LYS A 253 26.24 2.87 -1.80
CA LYS A 253 25.01 2.17 -1.48
C LYS A 253 23.93 2.66 -2.42
N VAL A 254 23.47 1.78 -3.29
CA VAL A 254 22.37 2.02 -4.22
C VAL A 254 21.11 1.47 -3.57
N GLN A 255 20.13 2.34 -3.33
CA GLN A 255 18.88 1.95 -2.68
C GLN A 255 17.68 2.30 -3.54
N THR A 256 16.72 1.39 -3.64
CA THR A 256 15.41 1.68 -4.22
C THR A 256 14.54 2.48 -3.25
N LYS A 257 13.50 3.13 -3.77
CA LYS A 257 12.42 3.75 -2.97
C LYS A 257 11.88 2.80 -1.89
N GLU A 258 11.73 1.52 -2.22
CA GLU A 258 11.26 0.51 -1.28
C GLU A 258 12.25 0.29 -0.14
N GLN A 259 13.53 0.20 -0.47
CA GLN A 259 14.61 0.00 0.51
C GLN A 259 14.86 1.23 1.38
N LEU A 260 14.60 2.44 0.87
CA LEU A 260 14.63 3.67 1.68
C LEU A 260 13.52 3.69 2.73
N ASN A 261 12.36 3.12 2.38
CA ASN A 261 11.15 3.10 3.19
C ASN A 261 10.83 1.69 3.72
N GLU A 262 11.86 0.88 3.99
CA GLU A 262 11.73 -0.56 4.26
C GLU A 262 10.72 -0.88 5.38
N ALA A 263 10.70 -0.09 6.46
CA ALA A 263 9.75 -0.27 7.56
C ALA A 263 8.30 -0.10 7.09
N MET A 264 8.00 0.94 6.32
CA MET A 264 6.67 1.19 5.77
C MET A 264 6.27 0.09 4.79
N TYR A 265 7.18 -0.32 3.89
CA TYR A 265 6.94 -1.40 2.93
C TYR A 265 6.68 -2.74 3.62
N LYS A 266 7.45 -3.08 4.66
CA LYS A 266 7.25 -4.31 5.45
C LYS A 266 5.90 -4.32 6.14
N VAL A 267 5.48 -3.20 6.73
CA VAL A 267 4.16 -3.08 7.37
C VAL A 267 3.05 -3.28 6.33
N LEU A 268 3.07 -2.52 5.23
CA LEU A 268 2.04 -2.60 4.18
C LEU A 268 1.93 -3.98 3.53
N ASN A 269 3.06 -4.66 3.29
CA ASN A 269 3.05 -5.99 2.68
C ASN A 269 2.65 -7.09 3.66
N THR A 270 3.10 -7.02 4.92
CA THR A 270 2.82 -8.06 5.92
C THR A 270 1.38 -7.98 6.44
N GLU A 271 0.85 -6.77 6.64
CA GLU A 271 -0.51 -6.58 7.17
C GLU A 271 -1.59 -7.12 6.24
N ASN A 272 -1.41 -6.95 4.92
CA ASN A 272 -2.34 -7.47 3.91
C ASN A 272 -2.58 -8.98 4.06
N PHE A 273 -1.55 -9.75 4.39
CA PHE A 273 -1.66 -11.18 4.58
C PHE A 273 -2.40 -11.55 5.86
N ILE A 274 -2.09 -10.89 6.99
CA ILE A 274 -2.73 -11.14 8.29
C ILE A 274 -4.23 -10.84 8.20
N ILE A 275 -4.60 -9.73 7.57
CA ILE A 275 -5.99 -9.31 7.44
C ILE A 275 -6.77 -10.26 6.54
N TYR A 276 -6.18 -10.69 5.43
CA TYR A 276 -6.74 -11.75 4.62
C TYR A 276 -7.04 -13.03 5.43
N LEU A 277 -6.13 -13.46 6.32
CA LEU A 277 -6.35 -14.64 7.17
C LEU A 277 -7.50 -14.44 8.17
N ILE A 278 -7.60 -13.28 8.82
CA ILE A 278 -8.69 -12.96 9.75
C ILE A 278 -10.05 -13.02 9.04
N PHE A 279 -10.17 -12.42 7.85
CA PHE A 279 -11.42 -12.46 7.10
C PHE A 279 -11.72 -13.85 6.52
N THR A 280 -10.69 -14.61 6.15
CA THR A 280 -10.86 -16.02 5.79
C THR A 280 -11.40 -16.84 6.96
N LEU A 281 -10.95 -16.58 8.19
CA LEU A 281 -11.49 -17.24 9.40
C LEU A 281 -12.97 -16.90 9.61
N ILE A 282 -13.36 -15.64 9.43
CA ILE A 282 -14.77 -15.24 9.50
C ILE A 282 -15.61 -15.99 8.44
N VAL A 283 -15.08 -16.14 7.23
CA VAL A 283 -15.72 -16.93 6.17
C VAL A 283 -15.83 -18.42 6.56
N ILE A 284 -14.80 -19.01 7.18
CA ILE A 284 -14.86 -20.38 7.71
C ILE A 284 -15.99 -20.52 8.73
N VAL A 285 -16.16 -19.55 9.64
CA VAL A 285 -17.26 -19.54 10.61
C VAL A 285 -18.62 -19.51 9.90
N ALA A 286 -18.78 -18.67 8.88
CA ALA A 286 -20.00 -18.62 8.07
C ALA A 286 -20.28 -19.96 7.36
N LEU A 287 -19.25 -20.69 6.94
CA LEU A 287 -19.40 -21.97 6.27
C LEU A 287 -19.83 -23.11 7.21
N PHE A 288 -19.61 -23.02 8.52
CA PHE A 288 -20.24 -23.97 9.45
C PHE A 288 -21.77 -23.88 9.42
N ASN A 289 -22.33 -22.69 9.20
CA ASN A 289 -23.77 -22.52 9.03
C ASN A 289 -24.26 -23.19 7.73
N VAL A 290 -23.44 -23.18 6.68
CA VAL A 290 -23.73 -23.92 5.43
C VAL A 290 -23.76 -25.42 5.67
N ILE A 291 -22.81 -25.96 6.44
CA ILE A 291 -22.83 -27.38 6.84
C ILE A 291 -24.14 -27.71 7.56
N GLY A 292 -24.53 -26.88 8.54
CA GLY A 292 -25.78 -27.04 9.28
C GLY A 292 -27.02 -27.04 8.38
N ALA A 293 -27.10 -26.10 7.43
CA ALA A 293 -28.19 -26.03 6.46
C ALA A 293 -28.28 -27.28 5.57
N ILE A 294 -27.14 -27.76 5.05
CA ILE A 294 -27.09 -28.97 4.23
C ILE A 294 -27.51 -30.20 5.04
N LEU A 295 -27.04 -30.33 6.29
CA LEU A 295 -27.41 -31.46 7.15
C LEU A 295 -28.90 -31.49 7.44
N MET A 296 -29.50 -30.35 7.77
CA MET A 296 -30.95 -30.25 7.95
C MET A 296 -31.71 -30.63 6.67
N MET A 297 -31.17 -30.27 5.50
CA MET A 297 -31.78 -30.62 4.23
C MET A 297 -31.66 -32.10 3.88
N ILE A 298 -30.54 -32.74 4.22
CA ILE A 298 -30.38 -34.20 4.10
C ILE A 298 -31.43 -34.91 4.95
N ILE A 299 -31.68 -34.43 6.17
CA ILE A 299 -32.69 -34.98 7.09
C ILE A 299 -34.11 -34.80 6.51
N ASP A 300 -34.45 -33.61 6.00
CA ASP A 300 -35.75 -33.34 5.36
C ASP A 300 -36.02 -34.25 4.16
N LYS A 301 -35.00 -34.47 3.33
CA LYS A 301 -35.11 -35.25 2.09
C LYS A 301 -34.86 -36.74 2.28
N LYS A 302 -34.74 -37.23 3.52
CA LYS A 302 -34.44 -38.63 3.84
C LYS A 302 -35.36 -39.63 3.14
N SER A 303 -36.67 -39.38 3.11
CA SER A 303 -37.63 -40.24 2.40
C SER A 303 -37.32 -40.32 0.89
N ASN A 304 -37.00 -39.19 0.26
CA ASN A 304 -36.60 -39.15 -1.15
C ASN A 304 -35.28 -39.91 -1.39
N LEU A 305 -34.34 -39.90 -0.43
CA LEU A 305 -33.09 -40.65 -0.54
C LEU A 305 -33.34 -42.17 -0.55
N LYS A 306 -34.28 -42.65 0.27
CA LYS A 306 -34.71 -44.06 0.27
C LYS A 306 -35.33 -44.46 -1.06
N THR A 307 -36.18 -43.60 -1.65
CA THR A 307 -36.72 -43.84 -2.99
C THR A 307 -35.63 -43.91 -4.05
N LEU A 308 -34.64 -43.00 -4.01
CA LEU A 308 -33.52 -43.02 -4.96
C LEU A 308 -32.65 -44.26 -4.83
N LEU A 309 -32.34 -44.72 -3.60
CA LEU A 309 -31.65 -45.99 -3.37
C LEU A 309 -32.42 -47.17 -3.96
N ASN A 310 -33.74 -47.25 -3.70
CA ASN A 310 -34.59 -48.33 -4.21
C ASN A 310 -34.70 -48.33 -5.75
N LEU A 311 -34.53 -47.17 -6.39
CA LEU A 311 -34.47 -47.02 -7.84
C LEU A 311 -33.08 -47.34 -8.44
N GLY A 312 -32.09 -47.69 -7.60
CA GLY A 312 -30.76 -48.11 -8.03
C GLY A 312 -29.67 -47.05 -7.94
N ALA A 313 -29.93 -45.87 -7.35
CA ALA A 313 -28.89 -44.88 -7.12
C ALA A 313 -27.91 -45.37 -6.05
N THR A 314 -26.61 -45.18 -6.29
CA THR A 314 -25.58 -45.53 -5.32
C THR A 314 -25.45 -44.47 -4.22
N ILE A 315 -24.94 -44.84 -3.04
CA ILE A 315 -24.64 -43.88 -1.96
C ILE A 315 -23.71 -42.77 -2.45
N GLN A 316 -22.74 -43.09 -3.32
CA GLN A 316 -21.80 -42.11 -3.85
C GLN A 316 -22.51 -41.06 -4.73
N GLU A 317 -23.48 -41.47 -5.54
CA GLU A 317 -24.30 -40.56 -6.33
C GLU A 317 -25.19 -39.68 -5.47
N ILE A 318 -25.76 -40.24 -4.38
CA ILE A 318 -26.52 -39.48 -3.40
C ILE A 318 -25.64 -38.46 -2.68
N LYS A 319 -24.44 -38.85 -2.25
CA LYS A 319 -23.46 -37.92 -1.68
C LYS A 319 -23.14 -36.79 -2.65
N LYS A 320 -22.88 -37.14 -3.92
CA LYS A 320 -22.58 -36.16 -4.97
C LYS A 320 -23.69 -35.13 -5.18
N ILE A 321 -24.97 -35.52 -5.01
CA ILE A 321 -26.10 -34.57 -5.05
C ILE A 321 -25.93 -33.48 -3.99
N PHE A 322 -25.69 -33.84 -2.73
CA PHE A 322 -25.58 -32.87 -1.65
C PHE A 322 -24.27 -32.08 -1.66
N VAL A 323 -23.17 -32.69 -2.12
CA VAL A 323 -21.92 -31.94 -2.37
C VAL A 323 -22.15 -30.85 -3.41
N LEU A 324 -22.76 -31.20 -4.54
CA LEU A 324 -23.06 -30.23 -5.60
C LEU A 324 -24.05 -29.18 -5.10
N GLN A 325 -25.06 -29.57 -4.34
CA GLN A 325 -26.05 -28.63 -3.81
C GLN A 325 -25.42 -27.59 -2.88
N GLY A 326 -24.60 -28.01 -1.91
CA GLY A 326 -23.89 -27.09 -1.02
C GLY A 326 -22.92 -26.19 -1.78
N PHE A 327 -22.27 -26.74 -2.79
CA PHE A 327 -21.36 -25.99 -3.66
C PHE A 327 -22.11 -24.92 -4.47
N LEU A 328 -23.26 -25.26 -5.06
CA LEU A 328 -24.14 -24.32 -5.74
C LEU A 328 -24.67 -23.23 -4.80
N LEU A 329 -25.08 -23.59 -3.57
CA LEU A 329 -25.51 -22.63 -2.56
C LEU A 329 -24.40 -21.61 -2.25
N THR A 330 -23.17 -22.10 -2.11
CA THR A 330 -22.00 -21.28 -1.83
C THR A 330 -21.64 -20.38 -3.01
N ILE A 331 -21.66 -20.91 -4.24
CA ILE A 331 -21.39 -20.12 -5.46
C ILE A 331 -22.43 -19.02 -5.65
N LEU A 332 -23.72 -19.29 -5.43
CA LEU A 332 -24.75 -18.26 -5.55
C LEU A 332 -24.59 -17.17 -4.49
N GLY A 333 -24.32 -17.56 -3.24
CA GLY A 333 -24.05 -16.60 -2.18
C GLY A 333 -22.82 -15.73 -2.47
N MET A 334 -21.73 -16.36 -2.92
CA MET A 334 -20.51 -15.68 -3.35
C MET A 334 -20.76 -14.73 -4.51
N PHE A 335 -21.51 -15.15 -5.53
CA PHE A 335 -21.81 -14.33 -6.69
C PHE A 335 -22.58 -13.06 -6.28
N ILE A 336 -23.63 -13.22 -5.47
CA ILE A 336 -24.43 -12.09 -4.98
C ILE A 336 -23.57 -11.15 -4.12
N GLY A 337 -22.80 -11.70 -3.18
CA GLY A 337 -21.98 -10.87 -2.30
C GLY A 337 -20.82 -10.18 -3.02
N LEU A 338 -20.22 -10.81 -4.04
CA LEU A 338 -19.24 -10.16 -4.91
C LEU A 338 -19.87 -9.05 -5.73
N VAL A 339 -21.05 -9.26 -6.36
CA VAL A 339 -21.74 -8.21 -7.10
C VAL A 339 -22.02 -7.00 -6.21
N LEU A 340 -22.53 -7.24 -4.99
CA LEU A 340 -22.78 -6.18 -4.01
C LEU A 340 -21.49 -5.51 -3.54
N GLY A 341 -20.43 -6.27 -3.26
CA GLY A 341 -19.13 -5.74 -2.84
C GLY A 341 -18.47 -4.88 -3.93
N ILE A 342 -18.51 -5.33 -5.19
CA ILE A 342 -18.01 -4.59 -6.35
C ILE A 342 -18.77 -3.27 -6.51
N LEU A 343 -20.10 -3.33 -6.44
CA LEU A 343 -20.95 -2.14 -6.54
C LEU A 343 -20.61 -1.14 -5.43
N LEU A 344 -20.42 -1.59 -4.19
CA LEU A 344 -20.02 -0.72 -3.08
C LEU A 344 -18.64 -0.10 -3.27
N VAL A 345 -17.65 -0.87 -3.76
CA VAL A 345 -16.31 -0.36 -4.05
C VAL A 345 -16.34 0.70 -5.15
N ILE A 346 -17.13 0.48 -6.22
CA ILE A 346 -17.28 1.46 -7.31
C ILE A 346 -17.97 2.73 -6.81
N ILE A 347 -19.03 2.59 -6.02
CA ILE A 347 -19.72 3.74 -5.42
C ILE A 347 -18.75 4.53 -4.53
N GLN A 348 -17.98 3.86 -3.67
CA GLN A 348 -17.00 4.51 -2.82
C GLN A 348 -15.93 5.23 -3.65
N LYS A 349 -15.45 4.61 -4.74
CA LYS A 349 -14.46 5.23 -5.63
C LYS A 349 -15.00 6.50 -6.33
N GLN A 350 -16.27 6.49 -6.73
CA GLN A 350 -16.87 7.60 -7.48
C GLN A 350 -17.35 8.74 -6.58
N PHE A 351 -17.95 8.42 -5.44
CA PHE A 351 -18.65 9.39 -4.59
C PHE A 351 -17.92 9.70 -3.28
N GLY A 352 -16.92 8.91 -2.89
CA GLY A 352 -16.15 9.15 -1.66
C GLY A 352 -17.01 9.17 -0.39
N LEU A 353 -18.02 8.29 -0.30
CA LEU A 353 -19.01 8.33 0.79
C LEU A 353 -18.40 8.21 2.18
N PHE A 354 -17.40 7.34 2.32
CA PHE A 354 -16.65 7.15 3.56
C PHE A 354 -15.39 8.00 3.54
N MET A 355 -15.35 9.02 4.39
CA MET A 355 -14.27 9.98 4.52
C MET A 355 -13.34 9.62 5.70
N ILE A 356 -12.02 9.67 5.51
CA ILE A 356 -11.01 9.59 6.58
C ILE A 356 -10.90 10.94 7.26
N THR A 357 -10.79 12.00 6.46
CA THR A 357 -10.77 13.40 6.90
C THR A 357 -11.78 14.19 6.07
N GLN A 358 -12.04 15.45 6.44
CA GLN A 358 -13.03 16.29 5.76
C GLN A 358 -12.85 16.36 4.23
N ASN A 359 -11.61 16.21 3.74
CA ASN A 359 -11.26 16.34 2.32
C ASN A 359 -10.61 15.06 1.74
N LEU A 360 -10.56 13.95 2.47
CA LEU A 360 -9.89 12.73 2.02
C LEU A 360 -10.83 11.51 2.15
N PRO A 361 -11.37 10.98 1.03
CA PRO A 361 -12.14 9.74 1.06
C PRO A 361 -11.22 8.55 1.38
N TYR A 362 -11.79 7.53 2.01
CA TYR A 362 -11.08 6.28 2.23
C TYR A 362 -10.75 5.63 0.88
N PRO A 363 -9.45 5.40 0.57
CA PRO A 363 -9.04 4.94 -0.74
C PRO A 363 -9.43 3.47 -0.92
N VAL A 364 -10.04 3.16 -2.06
CA VAL A 364 -10.40 1.80 -2.44
C VAL A 364 -9.91 1.54 -3.86
N GLU A 365 -9.40 0.34 -4.10
CA GLU A 365 -8.92 -0.07 -5.42
C GLU A 365 -9.55 -1.39 -5.84
N PHE A 366 -10.16 -1.39 -7.03
CA PHE A 366 -10.63 -2.61 -7.67
C PHE A 366 -9.45 -3.31 -8.35
N ARG A 367 -9.04 -4.47 -7.83
CA ARG A 367 -8.02 -5.32 -8.44
C ARG A 367 -8.59 -6.68 -8.79
N PHE A 368 -8.34 -7.15 -10.01
CA PHE A 368 -8.75 -8.49 -10.45
C PHE A 368 -8.15 -9.59 -9.56
N SER A 369 -6.92 -9.40 -9.05
CA SER A 369 -6.30 -10.31 -8.08
C SER A 369 -7.18 -10.54 -6.84
N ASN A 370 -7.77 -9.48 -6.29
CA ASN A 370 -8.63 -9.57 -5.11
C ASN A 370 -9.89 -10.37 -5.43
N LEU A 371 -10.50 -10.12 -6.60
CA LEU A 371 -11.64 -10.89 -7.09
C LEU A 371 -11.31 -12.38 -7.20
N PHE A 372 -10.18 -12.73 -7.82
CA PHE A 372 -9.74 -14.12 -7.95
C PHE A 372 -9.46 -14.77 -6.60
N ILE A 373 -8.84 -14.06 -5.66
CA ILE A 373 -8.59 -14.55 -4.29
C ILE A 373 -9.92 -14.88 -3.61
N VAL A 374 -10.90 -13.97 -3.62
CA VAL A 374 -12.20 -14.23 -2.99
C VAL A 374 -12.92 -15.43 -3.64
N ILE A 375 -12.92 -15.49 -4.98
CA ILE A 375 -13.52 -16.62 -5.71
C ILE A 375 -12.85 -17.93 -5.32
N ALA A 376 -11.52 -17.98 -5.34
CA ALA A 376 -10.76 -19.19 -5.00
C ALA A 376 -11.04 -19.63 -3.56
N THR A 377 -10.93 -18.72 -2.59
CA THR A 377 -11.11 -19.00 -1.17
C THR A 377 -12.50 -19.54 -0.88
N ILE A 378 -13.54 -18.89 -1.39
CA ILE A 378 -14.92 -19.29 -1.10
C ILE A 378 -15.31 -20.57 -1.86
N THR A 379 -14.80 -20.75 -3.08
CA THR A 379 -15.02 -21.98 -3.85
C THR A 379 -14.36 -23.19 -3.16
N ILE A 380 -13.11 -23.06 -2.72
CA ILE A 380 -12.38 -24.13 -2.03
C ILE A 380 -13.06 -24.47 -0.71
N LEU A 381 -13.30 -23.47 0.14
CA LEU A 381 -13.89 -23.70 1.45
C LEU A 381 -15.35 -24.18 1.35
N GLY A 382 -16.12 -23.65 0.39
CA GLY A 382 -17.49 -24.09 0.09
C GLY A 382 -17.56 -25.54 -0.36
N PHE A 383 -16.62 -25.96 -1.21
CA PHE A 383 -16.51 -27.35 -1.62
C PHE A 383 -16.16 -28.27 -0.44
N ILE A 384 -15.20 -27.86 0.41
CA ILE A 384 -14.82 -28.60 1.62
C ILE A 384 -16.02 -28.73 2.57
N ALA A 385 -16.72 -27.62 2.86
CA ALA A 385 -17.91 -27.61 3.71
C ALA A 385 -18.99 -28.57 3.18
N SER A 386 -19.26 -28.53 1.88
CA SER A 386 -20.25 -29.40 1.23
C SER A 386 -19.84 -30.88 1.30
N LYS A 387 -18.55 -31.18 1.13
CA LYS A 387 -17.99 -32.53 1.27
C LYS A 387 -18.09 -33.05 2.70
N ILE A 388 -17.82 -32.20 3.70
CA ILE A 388 -17.96 -32.54 5.12
C ILE A 388 -19.42 -32.82 5.48
N ALA A 389 -20.36 -31.99 5.01
CA ALA A 389 -21.78 -32.21 5.27
C ALA A 389 -22.26 -33.53 4.65
N SER A 390 -21.90 -33.78 3.39
CA SER A 390 -22.33 -34.97 2.66
C SER A 390 -21.68 -36.27 3.14
N SER A 391 -20.52 -36.23 3.80
CA SER A 391 -19.85 -37.45 4.27
C SER A 391 -20.68 -38.21 5.32
N ARG A 392 -21.57 -37.50 6.03
CA ARG A 392 -22.49 -38.05 7.04
C ARG A 392 -23.59 -38.96 6.47
N ILE A 393 -23.78 -39.01 5.16
CA ILE A 393 -24.74 -39.92 4.52
C ILE A 393 -24.17 -41.35 4.53
N SER A 394 -24.88 -42.30 5.12
CA SER A 394 -24.55 -43.73 5.14
C SER A 394 -25.80 -44.58 4.85
N ASN A 395 -25.63 -45.85 4.49
CA ASN A 395 -26.77 -46.78 4.32
C ASN A 395 -27.61 -46.86 5.60
N GLU A 396 -26.95 -47.03 6.75
CA GLU A 396 -27.62 -47.06 8.06
C GLU A 396 -28.43 -45.80 8.34
N PHE A 397 -27.95 -44.62 7.89
CA PHE A 397 -28.67 -43.37 8.04
C PHE A 397 -29.96 -43.32 7.21
N ILE A 398 -29.96 -43.93 6.02
CA ILE A 398 -31.12 -43.90 5.09
C ILE A 398 -32.13 -45.02 5.40
N GLU A 399 -31.67 -46.14 5.96
CA GLU A 399 -32.52 -47.31 6.28
C GLU A 399 -33.26 -47.18 7.62
N LYS A 400 -32.61 -46.60 8.65
CA LYS A 400 -33.30 -46.06 9.83
C LYS A 400 -34.21 -44.91 9.41
#